data_AF-A0AAE0VE38-F1
#
_entry.id   AF-A0AAE0VE38-F1
#
_cell.length_a   1.000
_cell.length_b   1.000
_cell.length_c   1.000
_cell.angle_alpha   90.00
_cell.angle_beta   90.00
_cell.angle_gamma   90.00
#
_symmetry.space_group_name_H-M   'P 1'
#
loop_
_entity.id
_entity.type
_entity.pdbx_description
1 polymer ?
#
loop_
_entity_poly.entity_id
_entity_poly.type
_entity_poly.pdbx_seq_one_letter_code
_entity_poly.pdbx_strand_id
1 'polypeptide(L)'
;MMFADDIVICNESREQVEENLERWRFALERRGMKVSRSKTEYMCVNEREGSGTVRLQGEEVKKVQEFKYLGSTVQSNGEYEKEVKKRVQAGWNGWRKVSGVLCDRKISARIKGKVYRTVVRPAMLYGLETVSLRKRQESELEAAELKMLSVLIATLSCGRFDFLSRWYWTRRIVSSKSSSLNWCFDDGAGRDRLSAIK
;
A
#
# COMPACT_ATOMS: atom_id res chain seq x y z
N MET A 1 -9.31 6.86 -10.65
CA MET A 1 -9.49 5.40 -10.51
C MET A 1 -10.94 5.11 -10.15
N MET A 2 -11.50 3.99 -10.59
CA MET A 2 -12.89 3.60 -10.28
C MET A 2 -12.93 2.11 -9.99
N PHE A 3 -13.65 1.72 -8.95
CA PHE A 3 -13.92 0.32 -8.63
C PHE A 3 -15.33 0.19 -8.07
N ALA A 4 -16.18 -0.57 -8.76
CA ALA A 4 -17.60 -0.69 -8.44
C ALA A 4 -18.27 0.69 -8.27
N ASP A 5 -18.71 1.01 -7.05
CA ASP A 5 -19.33 2.28 -6.66
C ASP A 5 -18.34 3.33 -6.12
N ASP A 6 -17.07 2.95 -5.84
CA ASP A 6 -16.05 3.86 -5.35
C ASP A 6 -15.27 4.51 -6.51
N ILE A 7 -15.37 5.83 -6.63
CA ILE A 7 -14.62 6.64 -7.60
C ILE A 7 -13.58 7.47 -6.86
N VAL A 8 -12.39 7.59 -7.43
CA VAL A 8 -11.32 8.47 -6.96
C VAL A 8 -10.86 9.37 -8.09
N ILE A 9 -11.09 10.66 -7.95
CA ILE A 9 -10.61 11.70 -8.87
C ILE A 9 -9.33 12.28 -8.28
N CYS A 10 -8.28 12.43 -9.09
CA CYS A 10 -7.01 13.06 -8.69
C CYS A 10 -6.63 14.13 -9.70
N ASN A 11 -6.41 15.37 -9.25
CA ASN A 11 -5.74 16.41 -10.04
C ASN A 11 -4.78 17.25 -9.18
N GLU A 12 -3.93 18.02 -9.87
CA GLU A 12 -2.95 18.95 -9.31
C GLU A 12 -3.57 20.22 -8.73
N SER A 13 -4.60 20.75 -9.38
CA SER A 13 -5.30 21.96 -8.97
C SER A 13 -6.65 21.60 -8.34
N ARG A 14 -7.02 22.38 -7.32
CA ARG A 14 -8.31 22.22 -6.64
C ARG A 14 -9.47 22.58 -7.58
N GLU A 15 -9.29 23.62 -8.38
CA GLU A 15 -10.29 24.08 -9.36
C GLU A 15 -10.59 22.97 -10.38
N GLN A 16 -9.55 22.27 -10.85
CA GLN A 16 -9.72 21.12 -11.74
C GLN A 16 -10.45 19.95 -11.06
N VAL A 17 -10.22 19.74 -9.77
CA VAL A 17 -10.94 18.72 -9.00
C VAL A 17 -12.41 19.08 -8.84
N GLU A 18 -12.74 20.34 -8.50
CA GLU A 18 -14.12 20.82 -8.43
C GLU A 18 -14.83 20.66 -9.78
N GLU A 19 -14.20 21.09 -10.88
CA GLU A 19 -14.75 20.96 -12.22
C GLU A 19 -14.98 19.48 -12.61
N ASN A 20 -13.99 18.61 -12.35
CA ASN A 20 -14.12 17.19 -12.64
C ASN A 20 -15.21 16.54 -11.79
N LEU A 21 -15.34 16.94 -10.52
CA LEU A 21 -16.39 16.44 -9.63
C LEU A 21 -17.79 16.77 -10.16
N GLU A 22 -18.00 18.00 -10.63
CA GLU A 22 -19.27 18.42 -11.24
C GLU A 22 -19.56 17.69 -12.55
N ARG A 23 -18.55 17.52 -13.41
CA ARG A 23 -18.67 16.74 -14.65
C ARG A 23 -19.06 15.29 -14.36
N TRP A 24 -18.43 14.66 -13.37
CA TRP A 24 -18.77 13.29 -12.95
C TRP A 24 -20.19 13.20 -12.40
N ARG A 25 -20.57 14.14 -11.53
CA ARG A 25 -21.93 14.22 -11.00
C ARG A 25 -22.96 14.32 -12.12
N PHE A 26 -22.75 15.20 -13.11
CA PHE A 26 -23.65 15.34 -14.26
C PHE A 26 -23.73 14.05 -15.10
N ALA A 27 -22.60 13.40 -15.35
CA ALA A 27 -22.56 12.14 -16.10
C ALA A 27 -23.27 10.99 -15.36
N LEU A 28 -23.15 10.93 -14.03
CA LEU A 28 -23.83 9.94 -13.18
C LEU A 28 -25.34 10.20 -13.12
N GLU A 29 -25.75 11.45 -12.95
CA GLU A 29 -27.18 11.84 -12.90
C GLU A 29 -27.88 11.52 -14.22
N ARG A 30 -27.22 11.73 -15.37
CA ARG A 30 -27.75 11.32 -16.68
C ARG A 30 -28.00 9.82 -16.82
N ARG A 31 -27.31 9.00 -16.02
CA ARG A 31 -27.49 7.55 -15.96
C ARG A 31 -28.41 7.11 -14.82
N GLY A 32 -29.05 8.05 -14.13
CA GLY A 32 -29.95 7.77 -13.01
C GLY A 32 -29.26 7.48 -11.68
N MET A 33 -27.95 7.72 -11.57
CA MET A 33 -27.18 7.55 -10.34
C MET A 33 -27.02 8.88 -9.61
N LYS A 34 -27.11 8.88 -8.28
CA LYS A 34 -26.92 10.07 -7.43
C LYS A 34 -25.63 9.95 -6.63
N VAL A 35 -24.86 11.03 -6.59
CA VAL A 35 -23.66 11.12 -5.75
C VAL A 35 -24.07 11.36 -4.30
N SER A 36 -23.54 10.55 -3.38
CA SER A 36 -23.85 10.64 -1.96
C SER A 36 -22.92 11.64 -1.26
N ARG A 37 -23.40 12.86 -1.01
CA ARG A 37 -22.60 13.94 -0.37
C ARG A 37 -21.95 13.53 0.96
N SER A 38 -22.65 12.74 1.78
CA SER A 38 -22.14 12.28 3.07
C SER A 38 -20.98 11.28 2.97
N LYS A 39 -20.85 10.60 1.83
CA LYS A 39 -19.76 9.65 1.54
C LYS A 39 -18.62 10.32 0.77
N THR A 40 -18.87 11.51 0.21
CA THR A 40 -17.90 12.26 -0.55
C THR A 40 -16.96 12.99 0.38
N GLU A 41 -15.69 12.64 0.29
CA GLU A 41 -14.62 13.17 1.12
C GLU A 41 -13.49 13.65 0.22
N TYR A 42 -12.87 14.77 0.58
CA TYR A 42 -11.77 15.38 -0.15
C TYR A 42 -10.49 15.36 0.68
N MET A 43 -9.35 15.07 0.06
CA MET A 43 -8.04 15.11 0.70
C MET A 43 -7.04 15.89 -0.18
N CYS A 44 -6.25 16.78 0.44
CA CYS A 44 -5.06 17.38 -0.18
C CYS A 44 -3.82 16.63 0.29
N VAL A 45 -2.97 16.19 -0.64
CA VAL A 45 -1.65 15.64 -0.30
C VAL A 45 -0.60 16.76 -0.38
N ASN A 46 0.24 16.88 0.66
CA ASN A 46 1.37 17.83 0.77
C ASN A 46 1.01 19.33 0.90
N GLU A 47 -0.21 19.67 1.33
CA GLU A 47 -0.59 21.07 1.56
C GLU A 47 -0.21 21.52 2.99
N ARG A 48 0.71 22.48 3.09
CA ARG A 48 1.03 23.20 4.33
C ARG A 48 0.04 24.36 4.45
N GLU A 49 -1.01 24.19 5.24
CA GLU A 49 -2.01 25.23 5.58
C GLU A 49 -2.76 25.79 4.35
N GLY A 50 -4.01 25.39 4.09
CA GLY A 50 -5.16 26.00 4.79
C GLY A 50 -5.67 27.25 4.06
N SER A 51 -6.42 27.07 2.95
CA SER A 51 -7.33 28.10 2.40
C SER A 51 -8.13 27.54 1.20
N GLY A 52 -8.74 26.37 1.35
CA GLY A 52 -9.56 25.87 0.25
C GLY A 52 -10.53 24.76 0.58
N THR A 53 -11.79 24.98 0.24
CA THR A 53 -12.92 24.10 0.51
C THR A 53 -13.55 23.65 -0.80
N VAL A 54 -13.34 22.38 -1.18
CA VAL A 54 -13.98 21.85 -2.39
C VAL A 54 -15.50 21.93 -2.24
N ARG A 55 -16.16 22.54 -3.22
CA ARG A 55 -17.62 22.62 -3.23
C ARG A 55 -18.23 21.63 -4.22
N LEU A 56 -19.28 20.95 -3.79
CA LEU A 56 -20.13 20.14 -4.65
C LEU A 56 -21.54 20.72 -4.60
N GLN A 57 -22.05 21.23 -5.72
CA GLN A 57 -23.36 21.90 -5.78
C GLN A 57 -23.48 23.11 -4.82
N GLY A 58 -22.36 23.82 -4.57
CA GLY A 58 -22.32 24.97 -3.66
C GLY A 58 -22.13 24.62 -2.18
N GLU A 59 -22.23 23.36 -1.78
CA GLU A 59 -21.95 22.90 -0.41
C GLU A 59 -20.50 22.40 -0.26
N GLU A 60 -19.93 22.62 0.92
CA GLU A 60 -18.55 22.21 1.23
C GLU A 60 -18.44 20.69 1.43
N VAL A 61 -17.52 20.08 0.70
CA VAL A 61 -17.15 18.66 0.85
C VAL A 61 -16.24 18.52 2.07
N LYS A 62 -16.50 17.48 2.86
CA LYS A 62 -15.73 17.17 4.07
C LYS A 62 -14.25 16.94 3.73
N LYS A 63 -13.37 17.77 4.29
CA LYS A 63 -11.92 17.60 4.20
C LYS A 63 -11.45 16.51 5.19
N VAL A 64 -10.71 15.52 4.69
CA VAL A 64 -10.12 14.45 5.50
C VAL A 64 -8.60 14.43 5.36
N GLN A 65 -7.91 14.05 6.45
CA GLN A 65 -6.44 13.88 6.46
C GLN A 65 -6.02 12.45 6.10
N GLU A 66 -6.95 11.50 6.20
CA GLU A 66 -6.72 10.09 5.97
C GLU A 66 -7.84 9.56 5.07
N PHE A 67 -7.47 8.97 3.94
CA PHE A 67 -8.38 8.49 2.92
C PHE A 67 -8.24 6.97 2.79
N LYS A 68 -9.34 6.23 2.90
CA LYS A 68 -9.33 4.78 2.77
C LYS A 68 -9.94 4.37 1.42
N TYR A 69 -9.13 3.75 0.57
CA TYR A 69 -9.54 3.22 -0.73
C TYR A 69 -9.21 1.73 -0.84
N LEU A 70 -10.22 0.89 -1.07
CA LEU A 70 -10.09 -0.57 -1.25
C LEU A 70 -9.24 -1.28 -0.17
N GLY A 71 -9.26 -0.76 1.06
CA GLY A 71 -8.52 -1.30 2.21
C GLY A 71 -7.11 -0.76 2.39
N SER A 72 -6.60 0.02 1.44
CA SER A 72 -5.37 0.82 1.54
C SER A 72 -5.68 2.20 2.10
N THR A 73 -4.86 2.67 3.02
CA THR A 73 -5.02 3.99 3.65
C THR A 73 -3.95 4.93 3.14
N VAL A 74 -4.37 6.07 2.57
CA VAL A 74 -3.50 7.15 2.07
C VAL A 74 -3.61 8.34 3.02
N GLN A 75 -2.48 8.95 3.35
CA GLN A 75 -2.42 10.08 4.28
C GLN A 75 -2.06 11.38 3.57
N SER A 76 -2.55 12.50 4.09
CA SER A 76 -2.32 13.84 3.55
C SER A 76 -0.85 14.28 3.56
N ASN A 77 -0.03 13.73 4.45
CA ASN A 77 1.42 13.95 4.49
C ASN A 77 2.20 13.13 3.43
N GLY A 78 1.51 12.33 2.62
CA GLY A 78 2.13 11.41 1.66
C GLY A 78 2.92 10.27 2.33
N GLU A 79 2.76 10.08 3.64
CA GLU A 79 3.51 9.07 4.39
C GLU A 79 2.77 7.74 4.40
N TYR A 80 3.46 6.71 3.94
CA TYR A 80 2.96 5.34 3.94
C TYR A 80 3.33 4.59 5.23
N GLU A 81 3.85 5.28 6.26
CA GLU A 81 4.38 4.63 7.46
C GLU A 81 3.33 3.83 8.21
N LYS A 82 2.10 4.37 8.33
CA LYS A 82 1.01 3.63 8.97
C LYS A 82 0.61 2.39 8.19
N GLU A 83 0.57 2.47 6.86
CA GLU A 83 0.24 1.33 6.00
C GLU A 83 1.36 0.28 6.06
N VAL A 84 2.64 0.68 6.03
CA VAL A 84 3.79 -0.24 6.23
C VAL A 84 3.69 -0.97 7.56
N LYS A 85 3.43 -0.26 8.67
CA LYS A 85 3.26 -0.89 9.99
C LYS A 85 2.09 -1.88 10.02
N LYS A 86 0.96 -1.53 9.40
CA LYS A 86 -0.21 -2.40 9.27
C LYS A 86 0.11 -3.65 8.46
N ARG A 87 0.91 -3.55 7.39
CA ARG A 87 1.37 -4.70 6.59
C ARG A 87 2.37 -5.58 7.33
N VAL A 88 3.31 -4.99 8.06
CA VAL A 88 4.19 -5.73 8.98
C VAL A 88 3.36 -6.51 10.01
N GLN A 89 2.35 -5.89 10.60
CA GLN A 89 1.45 -6.54 11.55
C GLN A 89 0.62 -7.65 10.90
N ALA A 90 0.11 -7.45 9.68
CA ALA A 90 -0.58 -8.48 8.92
C ALA A 90 0.33 -9.68 8.62
N GLY A 91 1.58 -9.42 8.26
CA GLY A 91 2.63 -10.44 8.12
C GLY A 91 2.83 -11.24 9.40
N TRP A 92 3.01 -10.56 10.53
CA TRP A 92 3.13 -11.22 11.85
C TRP A 92 1.90 -12.04 12.21
N ASN A 93 0.70 -11.55 11.93
CA ASN A 93 -0.53 -12.29 12.18
C ASN A 93 -0.62 -13.54 11.31
N GLY A 94 -0.26 -13.44 10.02
CA GLY A 94 -0.12 -14.58 9.12
C GLY A 94 0.88 -15.60 9.64
N TRP A 95 2.07 -15.12 10.05
CA TRP A 95 3.13 -15.96 10.61
C TRP A 95 2.67 -16.68 11.89
N ARG A 96 2.01 -15.99 12.82
CA ARG A 96 1.47 -16.61 14.04
C ARG A 96 0.44 -17.70 13.73
N LYS A 97 -0.44 -17.49 12.75
CA LYS A 97 -1.42 -18.51 12.32
C LYS A 97 -0.76 -19.79 11.80
N VAL A 98 0.35 -19.67 11.08
CA VAL A 98 1.09 -20.83 10.56
C VAL A 98 2.22 -21.29 11.47
N SER A 99 2.40 -20.67 12.64
CA SER A 99 3.51 -20.94 13.55
C SER A 99 3.56 -22.39 14.00
N GLY A 100 2.41 -23.07 14.16
CA GLY A 100 2.38 -24.51 14.45
C GLY A 100 3.09 -25.36 13.40
N VAL A 101 2.98 -24.99 12.11
CA VAL A 101 3.67 -25.66 11.00
C VAL A 101 5.12 -25.20 10.87
N LEU A 102 5.37 -23.91 11.08
CA LEU A 102 6.73 -23.34 10.95
C LEU A 102 7.65 -23.77 12.09
N CYS A 103 7.12 -23.94 13.31
CA CYS A 103 7.88 -24.29 14.50
C CYS A 103 7.99 -25.81 14.74
N ASP A 104 7.22 -26.64 14.04
CA ASP A 104 7.30 -28.10 14.20
C ASP A 104 8.61 -28.65 13.62
N ARG A 105 9.40 -29.34 14.43
CA ARG A 105 10.67 -29.97 14.04
C ARG A 105 10.47 -31.14 13.06
N LYS A 106 9.28 -31.77 13.06
CA LYS A 106 8.95 -32.91 12.19
C LYS A 106 8.73 -32.50 10.74
N ILE A 107 8.45 -31.22 10.49
CA ILE A 107 8.12 -30.71 9.16
C ILE A 107 9.39 -30.30 8.41
N SER A 108 9.51 -30.77 7.16
CA SER A 108 10.67 -30.47 6.33
C SER A 108 10.80 -28.97 6.02
N ALA A 109 12.03 -28.49 5.92
CA ALA A 109 12.34 -27.10 5.56
C ALA A 109 11.66 -26.63 4.26
N ARG A 110 11.50 -27.55 3.30
CA ARG A 110 10.86 -27.27 2.00
C ARG A 110 9.39 -26.88 2.16
N ILE A 111 8.65 -27.54 3.04
CA ILE A 111 7.24 -27.23 3.31
C ILE A 111 7.14 -25.91 4.07
N LYS A 112 7.97 -25.71 5.10
CA LYS A 112 8.02 -24.45 5.86
C LYS A 112 8.29 -23.25 4.96
N GLY A 113 9.25 -23.36 4.04
CA GLY A 113 9.55 -22.33 3.05
C GLY A 113 8.39 -22.03 2.09
N LYS A 114 7.66 -23.07 1.64
CA LYS A 114 6.45 -22.89 0.83
C LYS A 114 5.38 -22.12 1.60
N VAL A 115 5.07 -22.54 2.82
CA VAL A 115 4.04 -21.91 3.68
C VAL A 115 4.37 -20.44 3.94
N TYR A 116 5.64 -20.14 4.24
CA TYR A 116 6.09 -18.76 4.40
C TYR A 116 5.84 -17.92 3.14
N ARG A 117 6.22 -18.45 1.96
CA ARG A 117 6.07 -17.75 0.68
C ARG A 117 4.61 -17.56 0.27
N THR A 118 3.71 -18.45 0.65
CA THR A 118 2.29 -18.39 0.26
C THR A 118 1.41 -17.62 1.23
N VAL A 119 1.77 -17.55 2.52
CA VAL A 119 0.92 -16.93 3.55
C VAL A 119 1.52 -15.63 4.07
N VAL A 120 2.79 -15.66 4.48
CA VAL A 120 3.42 -14.54 5.20
C VAL A 120 3.87 -13.46 4.22
N ARG A 121 4.58 -13.87 3.15
CA ARG A 121 5.13 -12.94 2.16
C ARG A 121 4.06 -12.12 1.43
N PRO A 122 2.94 -12.69 0.94
CA PRO A 122 1.90 -11.89 0.29
C PRO A 122 1.20 -10.94 1.27
N ALA A 123 1.01 -11.36 2.53
CA ALA A 123 0.42 -10.50 3.56
C ALA A 123 1.29 -9.27 3.87
N MET A 124 2.63 -9.43 3.83
CA MET A 124 3.58 -8.33 4.02
C MET A 124 3.71 -7.42 2.79
N LEU A 125 3.73 -7.99 1.58
CA LEU A 125 4.02 -7.24 0.36
C LEU A 125 2.78 -6.57 -0.26
N TYR A 126 1.58 -7.04 0.05
CA TYR A 126 0.36 -6.48 -0.51
C TYR A 126 0.27 -4.97 -0.25
N GLY A 127 0.08 -4.19 -1.32
CA GLY A 127 -0.04 -2.73 -1.25
C GLY A 127 1.28 -1.97 -1.12
N LEU A 128 2.42 -2.65 -0.90
CA LEU A 128 3.75 -2.04 -0.89
C LEU A 128 4.45 -2.10 -2.27
N GLU A 129 3.90 -2.89 -3.18
CA GLU A 129 4.38 -3.03 -4.56
C GLU A 129 4.16 -1.74 -5.37
N THR A 130 3.07 -1.02 -5.10
CA THR A 130 2.64 0.20 -5.81
C THR A 130 3.12 1.49 -5.14
N VAL A 131 3.98 1.38 -4.13
CA VAL A 131 4.35 2.50 -3.25
C VAL A 131 5.87 2.70 -3.23
N SER A 132 6.27 3.97 -3.27
CA SER A 132 7.65 4.42 -3.04
C SER A 132 7.97 4.37 -1.56
N LEU A 133 8.72 3.34 -1.14
CA LEU A 133 9.15 3.18 0.24
C LEU A 133 10.36 4.08 0.52
N ARG A 134 10.39 4.74 1.68
CA ARG A 134 11.61 5.39 2.17
C ARG A 134 12.56 4.32 2.71
N LYS A 135 13.88 4.59 2.69
CA LYS A 135 14.92 3.67 3.22
C LYS A 135 14.60 3.16 4.64
N ARG A 136 14.10 4.03 5.53
CA ARG A 136 13.70 3.64 6.89
C ARG A 136 12.60 2.57 6.91
N GLN A 137 11.60 2.70 6.04
CA GLN A 137 10.48 1.76 5.93
C GLN A 137 10.93 0.43 5.34
N GLU A 138 11.84 0.47 4.35
CA GLU A 138 12.48 -0.73 3.82
C GLU A 138 13.25 -1.48 4.91
N SER A 139 14.05 -0.77 5.71
CA SER A 139 14.77 -1.38 6.83
C SER A 139 13.84 -1.98 7.89
N GLU A 140 12.70 -1.35 8.18
CA GLU A 140 11.69 -1.91 9.10
C GLU A 140 11.06 -3.20 8.55
N LEU A 141 10.76 -3.24 7.26
CA LEU A 141 10.24 -4.43 6.59
C LEU A 141 11.28 -5.56 6.56
N GLU A 142 12.53 -5.24 6.21
CA GLU A 142 13.64 -6.19 6.22
C GLU A 142 13.89 -6.74 7.62
N ALA A 143 13.89 -5.88 8.65
CA ALA A 143 14.05 -6.30 10.03
C ALA A 143 12.90 -7.22 10.49
N ALA A 144 11.67 -6.94 10.09
CA ALA A 144 10.53 -7.82 10.37
C ALA A 144 10.69 -9.17 9.66
N GLU A 145 11.10 -9.16 8.39
CA GLU A 145 11.31 -10.37 7.59
C GLU A 145 12.41 -11.27 8.20
N LEU A 146 13.56 -10.67 8.51
CA LEU A 146 14.70 -11.35 9.11
C LEU A 146 14.35 -11.94 10.47
N LYS A 147 13.57 -11.24 11.30
CA LYS A 147 13.08 -11.79 12.58
C LYS A 147 12.20 -13.02 12.38
N MET A 148 11.24 -12.98 11.46
CA MET A 148 10.37 -14.13 11.17
C MET A 148 11.15 -15.33 10.63
N LEU A 149 12.14 -15.08 9.77
CA LEU A 149 12.94 -16.14 9.16
C LEU A 149 14.02 -16.68 10.09
N SER A 150 14.56 -15.87 11.00
CA SER A 150 15.45 -16.33 12.06
C SER A 150 14.77 -17.37 12.97
N VAL A 151 13.52 -17.13 13.37
CA VAL A 151 12.75 -18.12 14.15
C VAL A 151 12.49 -19.39 13.34
N LEU A 152 12.21 -19.26 12.04
CA LEU A 152 12.05 -20.42 11.16
C LEU A 152 13.33 -21.24 11.09
N ILE A 153 14.49 -20.60 10.93
CA ILE A 153 15.81 -21.27 10.86
C ILE A 153 16.16 -21.94 12.18
N ALA A 154 15.90 -21.30 13.32
CA ALA A 154 16.16 -21.88 14.65
C ALA A 154 15.43 -23.21 14.89
N THR A 155 14.33 -23.46 14.16
CA THR A 155 13.55 -24.70 14.24
C THR A 155 13.96 -25.75 13.20
N LEU A 156 14.92 -25.43 12.32
CA LEU A 156 15.53 -26.37 11.38
C LEU A 156 16.76 -27.00 12.06
N SER A 157 16.77 -28.32 12.18
CA SER A 157 17.91 -29.06 12.73
C SER A 157 19.22 -28.68 12.02
N CYS A 158 20.26 -28.40 12.81
CA CYS A 158 21.61 -28.03 12.40
C CYS A 158 22.10 -28.95 11.26
N GLY A 159 22.38 -28.39 10.07
CA GLY A 159 22.87 -29.15 8.90
C GLY A 159 22.30 -28.74 7.54
N ARG A 160 21.34 -27.80 7.47
CA ARG A 160 20.76 -27.28 6.20
C ARG A 160 20.81 -25.76 6.07
N PHE A 161 21.84 -25.14 6.65
CA PHE A 161 22.05 -23.69 6.67
C PHE A 161 22.34 -23.10 5.27
N ASP A 162 22.93 -23.90 4.38
CA ASP A 162 23.35 -23.45 3.04
C ASP A 162 22.20 -23.14 2.08
N PHE A 163 21.05 -23.79 2.23
CA PHE A 163 19.94 -23.59 1.30
C PHE A 163 19.21 -22.27 1.51
N LEU A 164 19.06 -21.82 2.76
CA LEU A 164 18.38 -20.57 3.09
C LEU A 164 19.30 -19.37 2.90
N SER A 165 20.58 -19.46 3.28
CA SER A 165 21.55 -18.36 3.11
C SER A 165 21.81 -18.03 1.64
N ARG A 166 21.92 -19.04 0.77
CA ARG A 166 22.12 -18.83 -0.68
C ARG A 166 20.87 -18.30 -1.38
N TRP A 167 19.67 -18.58 -0.84
CA TRP A 167 18.37 -18.11 -1.34
C TRP A 167 18.02 -16.69 -0.84
N TYR A 168 18.43 -16.34 0.38
CA TYR A 168 18.23 -15.01 0.97
C TYR A 168 19.12 -13.95 0.31
N TRP A 169 20.40 -14.28 0.03
CA TRP A 169 21.36 -13.34 -0.56
C TRP A 169 21.16 -13.11 -2.07
N THR A 170 20.56 -14.05 -2.80
CA THR A 170 20.32 -13.89 -4.25
C THR A 170 19.01 -13.18 -4.60
N ARG A 171 18.09 -13.00 -3.64
CA ARG A 171 16.78 -12.40 -3.92
C ARG A 171 16.40 -11.31 -2.91
N ARG A 172 17.31 -10.34 -2.80
CA ARG A 172 17.07 -9.01 -2.20
C ARG A 172 15.73 -8.48 -2.70
N ILE A 173 14.72 -8.40 -1.83
CA ILE A 173 13.36 -7.92 -2.15
C ILE A 173 13.41 -6.53 -2.79
N VAL A 174 14.40 -5.71 -2.40
CA VAL A 174 14.59 -4.35 -2.93
C VAL A 174 15.28 -4.33 -4.31
N SER A 175 16.02 -5.37 -4.71
CA SER A 175 16.73 -5.34 -6.02
C SER A 175 15.82 -5.66 -7.21
N SER A 176 14.65 -6.25 -6.99
CA SER A 176 13.71 -6.51 -8.08
C SER A 176 12.90 -5.26 -8.48
N LYS A 177 12.99 -4.15 -7.73
CA LYS A 177 12.42 -2.87 -8.18
C LYS A 177 13.30 -2.17 -9.22
N SER A 178 14.61 -2.46 -9.28
CA SER A 178 15.53 -1.79 -10.23
C SER A 178 15.45 -2.31 -11.67
N SER A 179 15.08 -3.58 -11.88
CA SER A 179 15.12 -4.19 -13.22
C SER A 179 13.81 -4.13 -14.02
N SER A 180 12.73 -3.58 -13.45
CA SER A 180 11.47 -3.32 -14.17
C SER A 180 11.20 -1.83 -14.42
N LEU A 181 12.14 -0.95 -14.04
CA LEU A 181 12.07 0.51 -14.23
C LEU A 181 12.57 0.98 -15.60
N ASN A 182 12.78 0.08 -16.56
CA ASN A 182 13.31 0.42 -17.91
C ASN A 182 12.26 0.44 -19.02
N TRP A 183 10.98 0.63 -18.67
CA TRP A 183 9.98 1.06 -19.65
C TRP A 183 9.09 2.14 -19.03
N CYS A 184 9.30 3.36 -19.53
CA CYS A 184 8.49 4.56 -19.34
C CYS A 184 8.61 5.26 -17.97
N PHE A 185 9.64 6.08 -17.80
CA PHE A 185 9.40 7.52 -17.64
C PHE A 185 10.72 8.26 -17.92
N ASP A 186 10.80 8.78 -19.15
CA ASP A 186 11.78 9.76 -19.57
C ASP A 186 11.54 11.07 -18.78
N ASP A 187 12.63 11.81 -18.60
CA ASP A 187 12.76 13.00 -17.78
C ASP A 187 11.70 14.08 -18.02
N GLY A 188 11.17 14.64 -16.93
CA GLY A 188 10.31 15.83 -16.97
C GLY A 188 9.80 16.24 -15.61
N ALA A 189 10.36 17.32 -15.06
CA ALA A 189 9.98 17.91 -13.79
C ALA A 189 8.47 18.18 -13.68
N GLY A 190 7.81 17.62 -12.65
CA GLY A 190 6.41 17.89 -12.33
C GLY A 190 6.11 17.47 -10.89
N ARG A 191 5.74 18.44 -10.06
CA ARG A 191 5.44 18.27 -8.63
C ARG A 191 3.94 18.06 -8.51
N ASP A 192 3.47 16.84 -8.75
CA ASP A 192 2.04 16.64 -8.95
C ASP A 192 1.34 16.44 -7.60
N ARG A 193 0.56 17.46 -7.24
CA ARG A 193 -0.35 17.44 -6.10
C ARG A 193 -1.44 16.41 -6.43
N LEU A 194 -1.65 15.44 -5.57
CA LEU A 194 -2.77 14.51 -5.72
C LEU A 194 -3.84 14.93 -4.73
N SER A 195 -5.00 15.30 -5.25
CA SER A 195 -6.17 15.56 -4.44
C SER A 195 -7.28 14.56 -4.75
N ALA A 196 -7.55 13.66 -3.80
CA ALA A 196 -8.48 12.54 -3.96
C ALA A 196 -9.89 12.94 -3.51
N ILE A 197 -10.91 12.67 -4.33
CA ILE A 197 -12.34 12.75 -3.94
C ILE A 197 -13.04 11.40 -4.07
N LYS A 198 -13.78 11.00 -3.02
CA LYS A 198 -14.72 9.87 -3.00
C LYS A 198 -16.15 10.27 -3.40
#